data_AF-A0A379WMU9-F1
#
_entry.id   AF-A0A379WMU9-F1
#
_cell.length_a   1.000
_cell.length_b   1.000
_cell.length_c   1.000
_cell.angle_alpha   90.00
_cell.angle_beta   90.00
_cell.angle_gamma   90.00
#
_symmetry.space_group_name_H-M   'P 1'
#
loop_
_entity.id
_entity.type
_entity.pdbx_description
1 polymer ?
#
loop_
_entity_poly.entity_id
_entity_poly.type
_entity_poly.pdbx_seq_one_letter_code
_entity_poly.pdbx_strand_id
1 'polypeptide(L)' 'MLVKVKTPELPLHLAGETQRRDLSWQITAESDGMIAKGMSGEGQLRAFVVSEDRMKEAFALLKTLSV' A
#
# COMPACT_ATOMS: atom_id res chain seq x y z
N MET A 1 -2.78 3.03 -10.83
CA MET A 1 -4.08 2.32 -10.83
C MET A 1 -4.25 1.59 -9.50
N LEU A 2 -5.45 1.60 -8.91
CA LEU A 2 -5.75 0.87 -7.67
C LEU A 2 -6.25 -0.54 -8.01
N VAL A 3 -5.59 -1.56 -7.48
CA VAL A 3 -5.99 -2.96 -7.60
C VAL A 3 -6.67 -3.38 -6.30
N LYS A 4 -7.79 -4.11 -6.43
CA LYS A 4 -8.54 -4.64 -5.29
C LYS A 4 -8.56 -6.17 -5.36
N VAL A 5 -8.00 -6.81 -4.34
CA VAL A 5 -7.99 -8.27 -4.19
C VAL A 5 -9.02 -8.63 -3.14
N LYS A 6 -10.06 -9.35 -3.56
CA LYS A 6 -11.19 -9.74 -2.71
C LYS A 6 -10.99 -11.15 -2.17
N THR A 7 -10.06 -11.27 -1.23
CA THR A 7 -9.77 -12.49 -0.49
C THR A 7 -10.63 -12.49 0.78
N PRO A 8 -11.45 -13.54 1.03
CA PRO A 8 -12.43 -13.52 2.13
C PRO A 8 -11.86 -13.22 3.51
N GLU A 9 -10.67 -13.74 3.81
CA GLU A 9 -10.03 -13.63 5.13
C GLU A 9 -8.98 -12.52 5.21
N LEU A 10 -8.54 -11.99 4.07
CA LEU A 10 -7.46 -11.00 4.00
C LEU A 10 -7.63 -10.11 2.77
N PRO A 11 -8.66 -9.25 2.70
CA PRO A 11 -8.88 -8.39 1.55
C PRO A 11 -7.74 -7.36 1.41
N LEU A 12 -7.27 -7.12 0.19
CA LEU A 12 -6.14 -6.21 -0.06
C LEU A 12 -6.47 -5.13 -1.07
N HIS A 13 -5.97 -3.92 -0.82
CA HIS A 13 -5.90 -2.84 -1.80
C HIS A 13 -4.43 -2.44 -2.01
N LEU A 14 -4.01 -2.38 -3.26
CA LEU A 14 -2.64 -2.01 -3.61
C LEU A 14 -2.59 -1.10 -4.83
N ALA A 15 -1.63 -0.19 -4.85
CA ALA A 15 -1.40 0.69 -5.99
C ALA A 15 0.07 1.13 -6.07
N GLY A 16 0.41 1.72 -7.22
CA GLY A 16 1.75 2.24 -7.50
C GLY A 16 2.68 1.18 -8.10
N GLU A 17 3.98 1.46 -8.06
CA GLU A 17 5.04 0.70 -8.72
C GLU A 17 5.51 -0.47 -7.83
N THR A 18 4.59 -1.33 -7.38
CA THR A 18 4.87 -2.41 -6.41
C THR A 18 5.98 -3.39 -6.82
N GLN A 19 6.35 -3.44 -8.10
CA GLN A 19 7.41 -4.32 -8.63
C GLN A 19 8.79 -3.65 -8.71
N ARG A 20 8.92 -2.35 -8.38
CA ARG A 20 10.22 -1.68 -8.31
C ARG A 20 11.12 -2.33 -7.27
N ARG A 21 12.36 -2.59 -7.66
CA ARG A 21 13.35 -3.27 -6.82
C ARG A 21 14.08 -2.34 -5.85
N ASP A 22 14.00 -1.04 -6.07
CA ASP A 22 14.63 0.01 -5.26
C ASP A 22 13.71 0.52 -4.13
N LEU A 23 12.56 -0.14 -3.90
CA LEU A 23 11.63 0.25 -2.85
C LEU A 23 12.09 -0.26 -1.48
N SER A 24 12.20 0.67 -0.55
CA SER A 24 12.28 0.36 0.89
C SER A 24 10.87 0.27 1.46
N TRP A 25 10.50 -0.91 1.96
CA TRP A 25 9.16 -1.15 2.49
C TRP A 25 9.10 -0.89 3.99
N GLN A 26 8.20 0.01 4.39
CA GLN A 26 7.79 0.20 5.78
C GLN A 26 6.44 -0.47 5.99
N ILE A 27 6.41 -1.45 6.90
CA ILE A 27 5.23 -2.27 7.14
C ILE A 27 4.80 -2.07 8.59
N THR A 28 3.55 -1.64 8.76
CA THR A 28 2.87 -1.58 10.05
C THR A 28 1.73 -2.59 10.00
N ALA A 29 1.76 -3.58 10.89
CA ALA A 29 0.71 -4.57 11.05
C ALA A 29 0.16 -4.46 12.48
N GLU A 30 -1.13 -4.19 12.57
CA GLU A 30 -1.87 -4.01 13.82
C GLU A 30 -3.10 -4.92 13.82
N SER A 31 -3.84 -4.95 14.93
CA SER A 31 -5.02 -5.80 15.07
C SER A 31 -6.14 -5.52 14.06
N ASP A 32 -6.14 -4.33 13.46
CA ASP A 32 -7.12 -3.89 12.46
C ASP A 32 -6.61 -4.01 11.01
N GLY A 33 -5.44 -4.61 10.82
CA GLY A 33 -4.88 -4.95 9.51
C GLY A 33 -3.47 -4.38 9.28
N MET A 34 -3.09 -4.31 8.01
CA MET A 34 -1.74 -3.95 7.60
C MET A 34 -1.72 -2.73 6.69
N ILE A 35 -0.69 -1.90 6.85
CA ILE A 35 -0.27 -0.89 5.88
C ILE A 35 1.20 -1.13 5.53
N ALA A 36 1.48 -1.42 4.27
CA ALA A 36 2.82 -1.47 3.70
C ALA A 36 3.01 -0.29 2.75
N LYS A 37 4.06 0.51 2.95
CA LYS A 37 4.43 1.66 2.12
C LYS A 37 5.80 1.42 1.48
N GLY A 38 5.85 1.43 0.16
CA GLY A 38 7.08 1.34 -0.62
C GLY A 38 7.62 2.74 -0.93
N MET A 39 8.76 3.07 -0.33
CA MET A 39 9.43 4.37 -0.47
C MET A 39 10.61 4.25 -1.45
N SER A 40 10.80 5.22 -2.34
CA SER A 40 12.02 5.33 -3.15
C SER A 40 13.21 5.74 -2.28
N GLY A 41 14.43 5.65 -2.83
CA GLY A 41 15.64 6.18 -2.19
C GLY A 41 15.59 7.68 -1.88
N GLU A 42 14.71 8.43 -2.54
CA GLU A 42 14.47 9.86 -2.30
C GLU A 42 13.40 10.11 -1.21
N GLY A 43 12.88 9.06 -0.58
CA GLY A 43 11.84 9.16 0.45
C GLY A 43 10.45 9.46 -0.11
N GLN A 44 10.20 9.18 -1.39
CA GLN A 44 8.89 9.37 -2.01
C GLN A 44 8.08 8.07 -1.98
N LEU A 45 6.79 8.16 -1.65
CA LEU A 45 5.89 7.01 -1.75
C LEU A 45 5.68 6.63 -3.22
N ARG A 46 6.08 5.41 -3.58
CA ARG A 46 5.93 4.87 -4.94
C ARG A 46 4.96 3.70 -5.02
N ALA A 47 4.72 3.02 -3.91
CA ALA A 47 3.76 1.93 -3.85
C ALA A 47 3.14 1.81 -2.46
N PHE A 48 1.96 1.20 -2.37
CA PHE A 48 1.42 0.77 -1.08
C PHE A 48 0.58 -0.50 -1.22
N VAL A 49 0.41 -1.20 -0.10
CA VAL A 49 -0.54 -2.30 0.11
C VAL A 49 -1.23 -2.07 1.44
N VAL A 50 -2.56 -2.16 1.48
CA VAL A 50 -3.34 -2.11 2.72
C VAL A 50 -4.31 -3.28 2.80
N SER A 51 -4.63 -3.70 4.01
CA SER A 51 -5.45 -4.88 4.27
C SER A 51 -6.58 -4.60 5.28
N GLU A 52 -7.59 -5.47 5.35
CA GLU A 52 -8.71 -5.42 6.32
C GLU A 52 -9.30 -4.00 6.52
N ASP A 53 -9.33 -3.50 7.75
CA ASP A 53 -9.93 -2.21 8.10
C ASP A 53 -9.03 -1.04 7.66
N ARG A 54 -7.77 -1.31 7.31
CA ARG A 54 -6.83 -0.33 6.75
C ARG A 54 -7.09 -0.03 5.27
N MET A 55 -8.00 -0.78 4.63
CA MET A 55 -8.45 -0.48 3.27
C MET A 55 -9.05 0.93 3.11
N LYS A 56 -9.54 1.55 4.19
CA LYS A 56 -10.04 2.94 4.19
C LYS A 56 -8.93 3.96 3.89
N GLU A 57 -7.68 3.67 4.24
CA GLU A 57 -6.55 4.55 3.92
C GLU A 57 -6.09 4.44 2.46
N ALA A 58 -6.54 3.42 1.71
CA ALA A 58 -6.12 3.19 0.33
C ALA A 58 -6.31 4.43 -0.56
N PHE A 59 -7.43 5.13 -0.43
CA PHE A 59 -7.70 6.33 -1.24
C PHE A 59 -6.81 7.51 -0.86
N ALA A 60 -6.50 7.68 0.43
CA ALA A 60 -5.58 8.72 0.87
C ALA A 60 -4.17 8.44 0.34
N LEU A 61 -3.70 7.20 0.46
CA LEU A 61 -2.40 6.78 -0.07
C LEU A 61 -2.33 6.89 -1.59
N LEU A 62 -3.40 6.55 -2.30
CA LEU A 62 -3.49 6.68 -3.76
C LEU A 62 -3.30 8.12 -4.21
N LYS A 63 -3.81 9.11 -3.47
CA LYS A 63 -3.59 10.54 -3.77
C LYS A 63 -2.15 10.98 -3.53
N THR A 64 -1.42 10.31 -2.63
CA THR A 64 -0.01 10.63 -2.34
C THR A 64 0.97 9.96 -3.28
N LEU A 65 0.53 8.98 -4.09
CA LEU A 65 1.33 8.42 -5.17
C LEU A 65 1.48 9.50 -6.24
N SER A 66 2.58 10.24 -6.19
CA SER A 66 2.96 11.16 -7.27
C SER A 66 3.27 10.33 -8.51
N VAL A 67 2.65 10.70 -9.62
CA VAL A 67 2.99 10.22 -10.96
C VAL A 67 4.35 10.77 -11.34
#